data_AF-A0A8K0JS71-F1
#
_entry.id   AF-A0A8K0JS71-F1
#
_cell.length_a   1.000
_cell.length_b   1.000
_cell.length_c   1.000
_cell.angle_alpha   90.00
_cell.angle_beta   90.00
_cell.angle_gamma   90.00
#
_symmetry.space_group_name_H-M   'P 1'
#
loop_
_entity.id
_entity.type
_entity.pdbx_description
1 polymer ?
#
loop_
_entity_poly.entity_id
_entity_poly.type
_entity_poly.pdbx_seq_one_letter_code
_entity_poly.pdbx_strand_id
1 'polypeptide(L)'
;MTTASSGPSLTAPTSTLTIREKLLFSQAVHKVGAGESRWTQVGDLLRECPVVDRPEDYWSDVACRGIYDALMEETGFDKLLVPAQQSQPHAEAHLYLAQHYYELRMQEIRAEIEEKEEKFRCVSHLFTDHDAVSRARKLTPIPSLLPSCSVYCDFLTSNT
;
A
#
# COMPACT_ATOMS: atom_id res chain seq x y z
N MET A 1 18.43 29.24 -32.46
CA MET A 1 18.79 28.25 -31.43
C MET A 1 18.07 28.65 -30.16
N THR A 2 16.88 28.09 -29.95
CA THR A 2 15.99 28.44 -28.83
C THR A 2 16.20 27.37 -27.76
N THR A 3 16.81 27.75 -26.65
CA THR A 3 17.06 26.85 -25.52
C THR A 3 15.76 26.68 -24.72
N ALA A 4 15.20 25.47 -24.76
CA ALA A 4 14.11 25.07 -23.88
C ALA A 4 14.65 24.93 -22.45
N SER A 5 14.15 25.78 -21.56
CA SER A 5 14.38 25.68 -20.13
C SER A 5 13.36 24.70 -19.55
N SER A 6 13.80 23.46 -19.29
CA SER A 6 13.05 22.51 -18.49
C SER A 6 13.13 22.94 -17.02
N GLY A 7 12.08 23.58 -16.51
CA GLY A 7 11.91 23.82 -15.09
C GLY A 7 11.70 22.50 -14.32
N PRO A 8 12.10 22.41 -13.04
CA PRO A 8 11.83 21.24 -12.23
C PRO A 8 10.31 21.11 -12.03
N SER A 9 9.74 20.01 -12.53
CA SER A 9 8.34 19.64 -12.31
C SER A 9 8.10 19.49 -10.80
N LEU A 10 7.34 20.42 -10.20
CA LEU A 10 6.92 20.40 -8.79
C LEU A 10 5.84 19.32 -8.50
N THR A 11 5.88 18.21 -9.24
CA THR A 11 4.97 17.08 -9.08
C THR A 11 5.50 16.19 -7.97
N ALA A 12 4.80 16.15 -6.83
CA ALA A 12 5.06 15.12 -5.83
C ALA A 12 4.95 13.75 -6.52
N PRO A 13 5.99 12.91 -6.47
CA PRO A 13 5.98 11.67 -7.23
C PRO A 13 4.96 10.71 -6.60
N THR A 14 3.99 10.25 -7.40
CA THR A 14 2.98 9.27 -7.00
C THR A 14 3.57 7.95 -6.49
N SER A 15 4.85 7.69 -6.78
CA SER A 15 5.62 6.58 -6.22
C SER A 15 5.82 6.65 -4.70
N THR A 16 5.66 7.83 -4.10
CA THR A 16 5.76 8.00 -2.64
C THR A 16 4.44 7.73 -1.91
N LEU A 17 3.32 7.65 -2.64
CA LEU A 17 2.00 7.39 -2.08
C LEU A 17 1.76 5.88 -1.97
N THR A 18 1.30 5.45 -0.80
CA THR A 18 0.80 4.09 -0.60
C THR A 18 -0.50 3.87 -1.37
N ILE A 19 -0.85 2.61 -1.68
CA ILE A 19 -2.12 2.28 -2.35
C ILE A 19 -3.31 2.82 -1.55
N ARG A 20 -3.24 2.75 -0.21
CA ARG A 20 -4.26 3.32 0.68
C ARG A 20 -4.41 4.84 0.50
N GLU A 21 -3.30 5.58 0.41
CA GLU A 21 -3.36 7.03 0.21
C GLU A 21 -3.87 7.39 -1.18
N LYS A 22 -3.44 6.66 -2.22
CA LYS A 22 -3.99 6.81 -3.58
C LYS A 22 -5.51 6.59 -3.58
N LEU A 23 -6.00 5.54 -2.91
CA LEU A 23 -7.43 5.26 -2.76
C LEU A 23 -8.18 6.40 -2.05
N LEU A 24 -7.69 6.84 -0.89
CA LEU A 24 -8.33 7.91 -0.11
C LEU A 24 -8.37 9.22 -0.89
N PHE A 25 -7.28 9.53 -1.59
CA PHE A 25 -7.20 10.69 -2.48
C PHE A 25 -8.26 10.59 -3.60
N SER A 26 -8.33 9.47 -4.32
CA SER A 26 -9.34 9.28 -5.37
C SER A 26 -10.78 9.36 -4.86
N GLN A 27 -11.06 8.86 -3.66
CA GLN A 27 -12.37 8.98 -3.02
C GLN A 27 -12.71 10.44 -2.66
N ALA A 28 -11.74 11.20 -2.14
CA ALA A 28 -11.91 12.63 -1.85
C ALA A 28 -12.17 13.43 -3.14
N VAL A 29 -11.42 13.16 -4.21
CA VAL A 29 -11.65 13.77 -5.52
C VAL A 29 -12.98 13.35 -6.12
N HIS A 30 -13.42 12.10 -5.98
CA HIS A 30 -14.76 11.69 -6.41
C HIS A 30 -15.86 12.45 -5.68
N LYS A 31 -15.69 12.72 -4.38
CA LYS A 31 -16.66 13.45 -3.55
C LYS A 31 -16.72 14.94 -3.87
N VAL A 32 -15.58 15.60 -4.10
CA VAL A 32 -15.49 17.07 -4.24
C VAL A 32 -15.35 17.51 -5.71
N GLY A 33 -14.70 16.68 -6.53
CA GLY A 33 -14.33 16.96 -7.91
C GLY A 33 -12.96 17.65 -8.07
N ALA A 34 -12.44 17.62 -9.29
CA ALA A 34 -11.11 18.13 -9.65
C ALA A 34 -11.18 19.55 -10.24
N GLY A 35 -11.04 20.59 -9.40
CA GLY A 35 -11.11 21.98 -9.84
C GLY A 35 -10.30 22.94 -8.97
N GLU A 36 -9.93 24.10 -9.53
CA GLU A 36 -9.02 25.08 -8.91
C GLU A 36 -9.36 25.43 -7.45
N SER A 37 -10.61 25.76 -7.15
CA SER A 37 -11.03 26.12 -5.79
C SER A 37 -11.33 24.92 -4.87
N ARG A 38 -11.25 23.70 -5.41
CA ARG A 38 -11.70 22.47 -4.73
C ARG A 38 -10.56 21.61 -4.21
N TRP A 39 -9.35 21.79 -4.72
CA TRP A 39 -8.17 21.04 -4.23
C TRP A 39 -7.84 21.31 -2.76
N THR A 40 -8.10 22.53 -2.27
CA THR A 40 -7.97 22.84 -0.84
C THR A 40 -8.89 21.94 -0.01
N GLN A 41 -10.14 21.76 -0.43
CA GLN A 41 -11.11 20.88 0.26
C GLN A 41 -10.70 19.41 0.19
N VAL A 42 -10.12 18.96 -0.94
CA VAL A 42 -9.55 17.61 -1.05
C VAL A 42 -8.41 17.44 -0.05
N GLY A 43 -7.52 18.42 0.07
CA GLY A 43 -6.43 18.38 1.04
C GLY A 43 -6.92 18.42 2.50
N ASP A 44 -7.95 19.21 2.80
CA ASP A 44 -8.58 19.24 4.12
C ASP A 44 -9.11 17.85 4.52
N LEU A 45 -9.85 17.18 3.61
CA LEU A 45 -10.38 15.83 3.85
C LEU A 45 -9.27 14.79 4.13
N LEU A 46 -8.11 14.93 3.50
CA LEU A 46 -6.99 14.01 3.69
C LEU A 46 -6.23 14.28 4.99
N ARG A 47 -6.11 15.54 5.39
CA ARG A 47 -5.53 15.93 6.70
C ARG A 47 -6.40 15.48 7.88
N GLU A 48 -7.71 15.50 7.72
CA GLU A 48 -8.66 15.01 8.74
C GLU A 48 -8.68 13.48 8.84
N CYS A 49 -8.07 12.76 7.89
CA CYS A 49 -8.14 11.31 7.83
C CYS A 49 -7.17 10.65 8.82
N PRO A 50 -7.64 9.91 9.83
CA PRO A 50 -6.78 9.38 10.90
C PRO A 50 -5.79 8.29 10.43
N VAL A 51 -5.96 7.78 9.21
CA VAL A 51 -5.10 6.74 8.63
C VAL A 51 -4.06 7.30 7.65
N VAL A 52 -4.03 8.62 7.47
CA VAL A 52 -3.04 9.34 6.66
C VAL A 52 -2.06 10.01 7.62
N ASP A 53 -0.80 9.58 7.57
CA ASP A 53 0.27 10.13 8.40
C ASP A 53 1.23 10.92 7.50
N ARG A 54 0.89 12.19 7.25
CA ARG A 54 1.65 13.11 6.40
C ARG A 54 1.74 14.48 7.05
N PRO A 55 2.81 15.25 6.80
CA PRO A 55 2.91 16.65 7.21
C PRO A 55 1.72 17.50 6.73
N GLU A 56 1.38 18.55 7.48
CA GLU A 56 0.22 19.41 7.19
C GLU A 56 0.32 20.11 5.83
N ASP A 57 1.52 20.42 5.38
CA ASP A 57 1.84 21.06 4.11
C ASP A 57 1.90 20.09 2.91
N TYR A 58 1.83 18.78 3.15
CA TYR A 58 1.90 17.76 2.10
C TYR A 58 0.71 17.86 1.13
N TRP A 59 -0.50 18.02 1.65
CA TRP A 59 -1.74 18.11 0.87
C TRP A 59 -2.09 19.54 0.45
N SER A 60 -1.12 20.23 -0.15
CA SER A 60 -1.35 21.55 -0.76
C SER A 60 -2.14 21.44 -2.07
N ASP A 61 -2.80 22.52 -2.50
CA ASP A 61 -3.54 22.59 -3.77
C ASP A 61 -2.68 22.13 -4.97
N VAL A 62 -1.45 22.68 -5.06
CA VAL A 62 -0.49 22.34 -6.12
C VAL A 62 -0.11 20.86 -6.08
N ALA A 63 0.13 20.31 -4.89
CA ALA A 63 0.45 18.89 -4.73
C ALA A 63 -0.73 17.99 -5.10
N CYS A 64 -1.94 18.31 -4.64
CA CYS A 64 -3.16 17.56 -4.96
C CYS A 64 -3.39 17.51 -6.47
N ARG A 65 -3.23 18.64 -7.18
CA ARG A 65 -3.34 18.67 -8.63
C ARG A 65 -2.31 17.78 -9.31
N GLY A 66 -1.02 17.92 -8.93
CA GLY A 66 0.05 17.11 -9.52
C GLY A 66 -0.12 15.61 -9.25
N ILE A 67 -0.60 15.24 -8.06
CA ILE A 67 -0.96 13.86 -7.74
C ILE A 67 -2.10 13.38 -8.62
N TYR A 68 -3.18 14.16 -8.75
CA TYR A 68 -4.31 13.80 -9.59
C TYR A 68 -3.91 13.54 -11.05
N ASP A 69 -3.16 14.47 -11.65
CA ASP A 69 -2.71 14.35 -13.04
C ASP A 69 -1.88 13.07 -13.24
N ALA A 70 -0.96 12.79 -12.31
CA ALA A 70 -0.12 11.60 -12.37
C ALA A 70 -0.91 10.29 -12.15
N LEU A 71 -1.93 10.27 -11.29
CA LEU A 71 -2.78 9.07 -11.10
C LEU A 71 -3.69 8.82 -12.33
N MET A 72 -4.19 9.89 -12.96
CA MET A 72 -4.96 9.79 -14.20
C MET A 72 -4.11 9.27 -15.37
N GLU A 73 -2.84 9.68 -15.44
CA GLU A 73 -1.87 9.16 -16.41
C GLU A 73 -1.52 7.68 -16.12
N GLU A 74 -1.24 7.34 -14.85
CA GLU A 74 -0.87 5.97 -14.42
C GLU A 74 -1.97 4.95 -14.76
N THR A 75 -3.23 5.37 -14.68
CA THR A 75 -4.40 4.53 -15.01
C THR A 75 -4.84 4.62 -16.48
N GLY A 76 -4.24 5.52 -17.27
CA GLY A 76 -4.55 5.71 -18.69
C GLY A 76 -5.95 6.30 -18.96
N PHE A 77 -6.60 6.87 -17.95
CA PHE A 77 -7.96 7.40 -18.04
C PHE A 77 -8.01 8.84 -18.58
N ASP A 78 -6.88 9.54 -18.55
CA ASP A 78 -6.65 10.86 -19.13
C ASP A 78 -7.05 10.96 -20.62
N LYS A 79 -6.91 9.86 -21.36
CA LYS A 79 -7.13 9.79 -22.82
C LYS A 79 -8.59 9.56 -23.24
N LEU A 80 -9.48 9.21 -22.31
CA LEU A 80 -10.81 8.67 -22.64
C LEU A 80 -11.96 9.69 -22.48
N LEU A 81 -11.73 10.86 -21.90
CA LEU A 81 -12.81 11.78 -21.54
C LEU A 81 -12.54 13.24 -21.87
N VAL A 82 -13.62 14.00 -22.02
CA VAL A 82 -13.59 15.45 -22.23
C VAL A 82 -13.27 16.15 -20.89
N PRO A 83 -12.28 17.06 -20.83
CA PRO A 83 -11.82 17.71 -19.59
C PRO A 83 -12.94 18.36 -18.75
N ALA A 84 -13.95 18.93 -19.40
CA ALA A 84 -15.07 19.60 -18.73
C ALA A 84 -15.93 18.65 -17.87
N GLN A 85 -15.99 17.36 -18.22
CA GLN A 85 -16.75 16.36 -17.46
C GLN A 85 -15.93 15.81 -16.29
N GLN A 86 -14.60 15.86 -16.38
CA GLN A 86 -13.70 15.40 -15.32
C GLN A 86 -13.64 16.40 -14.15
N SER A 87 -13.97 17.68 -14.33
CA SER A 87 -13.91 18.63 -13.21
C SER A 87 -15.08 18.52 -12.22
N GLN A 88 -16.11 17.71 -12.48
CA GLN A 88 -17.30 17.68 -11.63
C GLN A 88 -17.18 16.68 -10.46
N PRO A 89 -17.86 16.94 -9.32
CA PRO A 89 -18.05 15.91 -8.32
C PRO A 89 -18.75 14.71 -8.96
N HIS A 90 -18.44 13.50 -8.51
CA HIS A 90 -19.02 12.26 -9.02
C HIS A 90 -18.81 11.99 -10.51
N ALA A 91 -17.78 12.61 -11.12
CA ALA A 91 -17.38 12.26 -12.48
C ALA A 91 -16.98 10.79 -12.56
N GLU A 92 -17.35 10.12 -13.66
CA GLU A 92 -17.06 8.70 -13.89
C GLU A 92 -15.55 8.40 -13.82
N ALA A 93 -14.72 9.34 -14.26
CA ALA A 93 -13.26 9.27 -14.13
C ALA A 93 -12.80 9.06 -12.68
N HIS A 94 -13.36 9.83 -11.76
CA HIS A 94 -12.97 9.77 -10.36
C HIS A 94 -13.50 8.48 -9.70
N LEU A 95 -14.69 8.04 -10.11
CA LEU A 95 -15.26 6.78 -9.64
C LEU A 95 -14.39 5.60 -10.08
N TYR A 96 -13.98 5.57 -11.35
CA TYR A 96 -13.07 4.57 -11.88
C TYR A 96 -11.75 4.55 -11.11
N LEU A 97 -11.14 5.72 -10.88
CA LEU A 97 -9.89 5.82 -10.14
C LEU A 97 -10.02 5.26 -8.72
N ALA A 98 -11.12 5.58 -8.03
CA ALA A 98 -11.40 5.06 -6.70
C ALA A 98 -11.64 3.53 -6.69
N GLN A 99 -12.35 3.00 -7.69
CA GLN A 99 -12.56 1.56 -7.84
C GLN A 99 -11.25 0.82 -8.13
N HIS A 100 -10.41 1.37 -9.00
CA HIS A 100 -9.12 0.80 -9.35
C HIS A 100 -8.21 0.63 -8.12
N TYR A 101 -8.01 1.70 -7.33
CA TYR A 101 -7.18 1.60 -6.13
C TYR A 101 -7.85 0.81 -5.00
N TYR A 102 -9.18 0.71 -4.99
CA TYR A 102 -9.88 -0.18 -4.06
C TYR A 102 -9.55 -1.64 -4.34
N GLU A 103 -9.60 -2.07 -5.60
CA GLU A 103 -9.23 -3.43 -6.00
C GLU A 103 -7.77 -3.75 -5.65
N LEU A 104 -6.86 -2.83 -5.95
CA LEU A 104 -5.44 -2.97 -5.57
C LEU A 104 -5.27 -3.09 -4.05
N ARG A 105 -5.97 -2.26 -3.27
CA ARG A 105 -5.89 -2.34 -1.79
C ARG A 105 -6.45 -3.65 -1.27
N MET A 106 -7.50 -4.20 -1.88
CA MET A 106 -8.05 -5.49 -1.50
C MET A 106 -7.08 -6.65 -1.79
N GLN A 107 -6.33 -6.57 -2.89
CA GLN A 107 -5.27 -7.54 -3.20
C GLN A 107 -4.12 -7.44 -2.20
N GLU A 108 -3.67 -6.22 -1.89
CA GLU A 108 -2.62 -5.96 -0.90
C GLU A 108 -2.99 -6.51 0.48
N ILE A 109 -4.21 -6.21 0.97
CA ILE A 109 -4.69 -6.71 2.27
C ILE A 109 -4.74 -8.24 2.28
N ARG A 110 -5.18 -8.88 1.19
CA ARG A 110 -5.22 -10.33 1.09
C ARG A 110 -3.81 -10.92 1.21
N ALA A 111 -2.84 -10.38 0.49
CA ALA A 111 -1.46 -10.83 0.54
C ALA A 111 -0.86 -10.65 1.96
N GLU A 112 -1.12 -9.50 2.61
CA GLU A 112 -0.69 -9.27 3.99
C GLU A 112 -1.30 -10.27 4.99
N ILE A 113 -2.55 -10.68 4.79
CA ILE A 113 -3.21 -11.68 5.63
C ILE A 113 -2.55 -13.04 5.43
N GLU A 114 -2.39 -13.48 4.18
CA GLU A 114 -1.78 -14.77 3.83
C GLU A 114 -0.36 -14.90 4.41
N GLU A 115 0.45 -13.84 4.30
CA GLU A 115 1.79 -13.78 4.88
C GLU A 115 1.77 -13.90 6.42
N LYS A 116 0.88 -13.16 7.08
CA LYS A 116 0.74 -13.20 8.55
C LYS A 116 0.25 -14.56 9.02
N GLU A 117 -0.68 -15.18 8.30
CA GLU A 117 -1.16 -16.53 8.60
C GLU A 117 -0.07 -17.59 8.42
N GLU A 118 0.80 -17.46 7.41
CA GLU A 118 1.93 -18.36 7.23
C GLU A 118 2.93 -18.26 8.38
N LYS A 119 3.28 -17.04 8.79
CA LYS A 119 4.11 -16.78 9.97
C LYS A 119 3.49 -17.38 11.23
N PHE A 120 2.18 -17.21 11.41
CA PHE A 120 1.45 -17.79 12.53
C PHE A 120 1.48 -19.33 12.51
N ARG A 121 1.25 -19.97 11.36
CA ARG A 121 1.33 -21.43 11.21
C ARG A 121 2.72 -21.95 11.56
N CYS A 122 3.77 -21.29 11.09
CA CYS A 122 5.16 -21.66 11.39
C CYS A 122 5.43 -21.62 12.91
N VAL A 123 5.07 -20.51 13.56
CA VAL A 123 5.23 -20.34 15.01
C VAL A 123 4.40 -21.36 15.79
N SER A 124 3.17 -21.62 15.37
CA SER A 124 2.28 -22.62 16.00
C SER A 124 2.89 -24.03 15.92
N HIS A 125 3.43 -24.42 14.76
CA HIS A 125 4.10 -25.71 14.60
C HIS A 125 5.34 -25.84 15.50
N LEU A 126 6.15 -24.78 15.62
CA LEU A 126 7.30 -24.77 16.53
C LEU A 126 6.90 -25.04 17.99
N PHE A 127 5.80 -24.44 18.46
CA PHE A 127 5.30 -24.68 19.81
C PHE A 127 4.78 -26.11 20.00
N THR A 128 4.02 -26.63 19.04
CA THR A 128 3.52 -28.02 19.13
C THR A 128 4.65 -29.05 19.14
N ASP A 129 5.71 -28.79 18.36
CA ASP A 129 6.88 -29.67 18.30
C ASP A 129 7.69 -29.60 19.60
N HIS A 130 7.90 -28.40 20.14
CA HIS A 130 8.55 -28.22 21.44
C HIS A 130 7.78 -28.94 22.57
N ASP A 131 6.44 -28.88 22.56
CA ASP A 131 5.60 -29.57 23.54
C ASP A 131 5.58 -31.09 23.33
N ALA A 132 5.66 -31.56 22.08
CA ALA A 132 5.83 -32.97 21.78
C ALA A 132 7.18 -33.50 22.30
N VAL A 133 8.28 -32.77 22.07
CA VAL A 133 9.62 -33.11 22.57
C VAL A 133 9.68 -33.03 24.10
N SER A 134 9.08 -32.02 24.71
CA SER A 134 9.02 -31.86 26.17
C SER A 134 8.21 -32.97 26.85
N ARG A 135 7.14 -33.46 26.20
CA ARG A 135 6.40 -34.65 26.66
C ARG A 135 7.20 -35.93 26.45
N ALA A 136 7.86 -36.10 25.30
CA ALA A 136 8.70 -37.26 25.03
C ALA A 136 9.86 -37.38 26.03
N ARG A 137 10.51 -36.26 26.41
CA ARG A 137 11.57 -36.23 27.45
C ARG A 137 11.08 -36.59 28.85
N LYS A 138 9.80 -36.34 29.18
CA LYS A 138 9.22 -36.71 30.48
C LYS A 138 8.83 -38.20 30.55
N LEU A 139 8.74 -38.88 29.40
CA LEU A 139 8.25 -40.26 29.31
C LEU A 139 9.37 -41.29 29.07
N THR A 140 10.62 -40.88 28.91
CA THR A 140 11.75 -41.81 28.75
C THR A 140 12.60 -41.90 30.02
N PRO A 141 12.70 -43.09 30.68
CA PRO A 141 13.91 -43.44 31.41
C PRO A 141 15.04 -43.53 30.38
N ILE A 142 16.25 -43.08 30.71
CA ILE A 142 17.41 -43.16 29.82
C ILE A 142 17.71 -44.64 29.51
N PRO A 143 17.80 -45.04 28.23
CA PRO A 143 18.99 -45.77 27.84
C PRO A 143 19.68 -45.14 26.62
N SER A 144 21.00 -45.12 26.71
CA SER A 144 21.96 -44.85 25.66
C SER A 144 21.58 -45.48 24.32
N LEU A 145 21.50 -44.66 23.25
CA LEU A 145 22.13 -44.87 21.93
C LEU A 145 21.52 -43.88 20.93
N LEU A 146 22.29 -42.86 20.56
CA LEU A 146 21.99 -41.96 19.44
C LEU A 146 22.37 -42.65 18.12
N PRO A 147 21.56 -42.46 17.06
CA PRO A 147 22.12 -42.12 15.76
C PRO A 147 21.69 -40.70 15.36
N SER A 148 22.69 -39.98 14.87
CA SER A 148 22.66 -38.64 14.28
C SER A 148 21.54 -38.45 13.26
N CYS A 149 20.62 -37.53 13.54
CA CYS A 149 19.77 -36.91 12.51
C CYS A 149 20.44 -35.61 12.06
N SER A 150 21.07 -35.67 10.89
CA SER A 150 21.91 -34.63 10.27
C SER A 150 21.14 -33.71 9.32
N VAL A 151 19.84 -33.48 9.53
CA VAL A 151 19.07 -32.68 8.58
C VAL A 151 18.07 -31.82 9.35
N TYR A 152 18.42 -30.55 9.53
CA TYR A 152 17.55 -29.36 9.62
C TYR A 152 18.27 -28.29 10.43
N CYS A 153 19.13 -27.50 9.77
CA CYS A 153 19.46 -26.12 10.16
C CYS A 153 20.34 -25.44 9.09
N ASP A 154 19.93 -25.40 7.83
CA ASP A 154 20.59 -24.60 6.77
C ASP A 154 19.76 -23.38 6.35
N PHE A 155 19.15 -22.66 7.32
CA PHE A 155 18.42 -21.42 6.98
C PHE A 155 18.70 -20.22 7.90
N LEU A 156 19.76 -20.23 8.71
CA LEU A 156 20.15 -19.08 9.54
C LEU A 156 21.55 -18.52 9.27
N THR A 157 22.14 -18.76 8.09
CA THR A 157 23.39 -18.13 7.67
C THR A 157 23.37 -17.77 6.18
N SER A 158 22.58 -16.76 5.82
CA SER A 158 22.82 -15.94 4.62
C SER A 158 22.09 -14.62 4.77
N ASN A 159 22.63 -13.77 5.64
CA ASN A 159 22.52 -12.31 5.51
C ASN A 159 23.71 -11.69 6.27
N THR A 160 24.81 -11.58 5.53
CA THR A 160 25.82 -10.52 5.69
C THR A 160 26.01 -9.90 4.33
#